data_AF-A0A972PAL6-F1
#
_entry.id   AF-A0A972PAL6-F1
#
_cell.length_a   1.000
_cell.length_b   1.000
_cell.length_c   1.000
_cell.angle_alpha   90.00
_cell.angle_beta   90.00
_cell.angle_gamma   90.00
#
_symmetry.space_group_name_H-M   'P 1'
#
loop_
_entity.id
_entity.type
_entity.pdbx_description
1 polymer ?
#
loop_
_entity_poly.entity_id
_entity_poly.type
_entity_poly.pdbx_seq_one_letter_code
_entity_poly.pdbx_strand_id
1 'polypeptide(L)'
;MRCPFCGYEDSKVLDSRPAEDGNAIRRRRECLECAKRFTTYERIEEIPLMIVKKDGRREVFDRNKLLRGLIKACEKRPTTLAVLEKLVDEVEKELRNTMDQEITSQVVGEMVMEKLRQVDEVAYVRFASVYRQFTDAHKFIQEIEKLIKSNTSQ
;
A
#
# COMPACT_ATOMS: atom_id res chain seq x y z
N MET A 1 1.27 29.81 11.83
CA MET A 1 -0.05 29.51 11.22
C MET A 1 -0.74 30.85 10.99
N ARG A 2 -0.85 31.27 9.73
CA ARG A 2 -1.22 32.65 9.37
C ARG A 2 -2.65 33.00 9.79
N CYS A 3 -2.83 34.13 10.47
CA CYS A 3 -4.12 34.63 10.89
C CYS A 3 -4.99 34.98 9.67
N PRO A 4 -6.20 34.43 9.55
CA PRO A 4 -7.06 34.67 8.40
C PRO A 4 -7.64 36.09 8.33
N PHE A 5 -7.51 36.88 9.40
CA PHE A 5 -8.09 38.22 9.50
C PHE A 5 -7.09 39.35 9.24
N CYS A 6 -5.86 39.23 9.74
CA CYS A 6 -4.84 40.28 9.61
C CYS A 6 -3.54 39.78 8.96
N GLY A 7 -3.41 38.49 8.68
CA GLY A 7 -2.24 37.92 8.00
C GLY A 7 -1.00 37.71 8.87
N TYR A 8 -1.05 38.01 10.18
CA TYR A 8 0.05 37.78 11.13
C TYR A 8 0.38 36.29 11.27
N GLU A 9 1.65 35.92 11.41
CA GLU A 9 2.09 34.52 11.30
C GLU A 9 1.92 33.71 12.59
N ASP A 10 1.85 34.38 13.74
CA ASP A 10 1.75 33.74 15.04
C ASP A 10 0.33 33.73 15.61
N SER A 11 0.03 32.62 16.28
CA SER A 11 -1.22 32.41 16.98
C SER A 11 -1.01 31.48 18.17
N LYS A 12 -1.79 31.69 19.23
CA LYS A 12 -1.80 30.85 20.43
C LYS A 12 -2.92 29.82 20.33
N VAL A 13 -2.63 28.56 20.65
CA VAL A 13 -3.66 27.51 20.77
C VAL A 13 -4.36 27.66 22.13
N LEU A 14 -5.68 27.73 22.12
CA LEU A 14 -6.53 27.89 23.32
C LEU A 14 -7.18 26.57 23.76
N ASP A 15 -7.64 25.76 22.80
CA ASP A 15 -8.38 24.52 23.06
C ASP A 15 -8.10 23.55 21.91
N SER A 16 -7.91 22.26 22.23
CA SER A 16 -7.64 21.19 21.26
C SER A 16 -8.52 20.00 21.58
N ARG A 17 -9.34 19.56 20.62
CA ARG A 17 -10.28 18.44 20.80
C ARG A 17 -10.22 17.49 19.60
N PRO A 18 -10.43 16.17 19.81
CA PRO A 18 -10.70 15.26 18.70
C PRO A 18 -11.96 15.69 17.94
N ALA A 19 -11.96 15.50 16.63
CA ALA A 19 -13.08 15.74 15.73
C ALA A 19 -13.10 14.64 14.66
N GLU A 20 -14.20 14.55 13.89
CA GLU A 20 -14.34 13.58 12.78
C GLU A 20 -14.05 12.13 13.24
N ASP A 21 -14.69 11.71 14.34
CA ASP A 21 -14.54 10.37 14.93
C ASP A 21 -13.08 9.96 15.21
N GLY A 22 -12.20 10.94 15.45
CA GLY A 22 -10.78 10.73 15.78
C GLY A 22 -9.82 10.93 14.61
N ASN A 23 -10.32 11.15 13.39
CA ASN A 23 -9.48 11.38 12.20
C ASN A 23 -8.99 12.82 12.05
N ALA A 24 -9.44 13.73 12.93
CA ALA A 24 -9.00 15.11 12.94
C ALA A 24 -8.82 15.66 14.35
N ILE A 25 -7.93 16.65 14.49
CA ILE A 25 -7.79 17.47 15.69
C ILE A 25 -8.28 18.88 15.38
N ARG A 26 -9.35 19.29 16.07
CA ARG A 26 -9.86 20.66 16.02
C ARG A 26 -9.11 21.50 17.05
N ARG A 27 -8.47 22.59 16.60
CA ARG A 27 -7.77 23.56 17.46
C ARG A 27 -8.41 24.94 17.39
N ARG A 28 -8.80 25.50 18.53
CA ARG A 28 -9.19 26.91 18.66
C ARG A 28 -7.91 27.73 18.86
N ARG A 29 -7.69 28.72 18.01
CA ARG A 29 -6.53 29.61 18.02
C ARG A 29 -6.94 31.07 18.23
N GLU A 30 -6.04 31.86 18.79
CA GLU A 30 -6.15 33.31 18.93
C GLU A 30 -4.93 33.98 18.31
N CYS A 31 -5.15 34.99 17.47
CA CYS A 31 -4.07 35.77 16.88
C CYS A 31 -3.43 36.68 17.93
N LEU A 32 -2.10 36.72 17.99
CA LEU A 32 -1.38 37.56 18.96
C LEU A 32 -1.41 39.06 18.60
N GLU A 33 -1.70 39.42 17.34
CA GLU A 33 -1.75 40.81 16.87
C GLU A 33 -3.16 41.42 16.99
N CYS A 34 -4.16 40.79 16.39
CA CYS A 34 -5.53 41.34 16.35
C CYS A 34 -6.50 40.73 17.37
N ALA A 35 -6.02 39.82 18.24
CA ALA A 35 -6.81 39.10 19.25
C ALA A 35 -8.02 38.30 18.72
N LYS A 36 -8.21 38.21 17.40
CA LYS A 36 -9.32 37.45 16.81
C LYS A 36 -9.08 35.95 16.94
N ARG A 37 -10.18 35.23 17.19
CA ARG A 37 -10.18 33.77 17.34
C ARG A 37 -10.62 33.08 16.07
N PHE A 38 -9.96 31.99 15.73
CA PHE A 38 -10.29 31.13 14.59
C PHE A 38 -10.10 29.66 14.96
N THR A 39 -10.64 28.77 14.13
CA THR A 39 -10.56 27.32 14.35
C THR A 39 -9.79 26.71 13.19
N THR A 40 -8.81 25.85 13.49
CA THR A 40 -8.11 25.04 12.48
C THR A 40 -8.42 23.56 12.70
N TYR A 41 -8.46 22.80 11.62
CA TYR A 41 -8.58 21.34 11.67
C TYR A 41 -7.27 20.78 11.14
N GLU A 42 -6.62 19.94 11.94
CA GLU A 42 -5.48 19.13 11.51
C GLU A 42 -6.01 17.74 11.20
N ARG A 43 -5.77 17.28 9.98
CA ARG A 43 -6.22 15.98 9.49
C ARG A 43 -5.00 15.15 9.12
N ILE A 44 -5.10 13.84 9.27
CA ILE A 44 -4.12 12.93 8.68
C ILE A 44 -4.28 13.05 7.16
N GLU A 45 -3.23 13.51 6.48
CA GLU A 45 -3.19 13.53 5.03
C GLU A 45 -2.83 12.11 4.55
N GLU A 46 -3.85 11.34 4.16
CA GLU A 46 -3.63 10.05 3.49
C GLU A 46 -3.22 10.32 2.05
N ILE A 47 -1.92 10.34 1.80
CA ILE A 47 -1.39 10.38 0.43
C ILE A 47 -1.71 9.02 -0.21
N PRO A 48 -2.49 9.00 -1.32
CA PRO A 48 -2.86 7.75 -1.95
C PRO A 48 -1.61 7.09 -2.55
N LEU A 49 -1.43 5.81 -2.25
CA LEU A 49 -0.37 5.02 -2.88
C LEU A 49 -0.74 4.76 -4.35
N MET A 50 0.11 5.20 -5.27
CA MET A 50 -0.13 5.06 -6.70
C MET A 50 0.68 3.91 -7.29
N ILE A 51 0.04 3.09 -8.11
CA ILE A 51 0.66 2.00 -8.85
C ILE A 51 0.84 2.38 -10.31
N VAL A 52 2.08 2.40 -10.77
CA VAL A 52 2.46 2.59 -12.17
C VAL A 52 2.43 1.25 -12.89
N LYS A 53 1.48 1.06 -13.80
CA LYS A 53 1.32 -0.14 -14.62
C LYS A 53 2.37 -0.22 -15.72
N LYS A 54 2.52 -1.39 -16.34
CA LYS A 54 3.47 -1.63 -17.43
C LYS A 54 3.26 -0.74 -18.66
N ASP A 55 2.02 -0.32 -18.92
CA ASP A 55 1.64 0.61 -19.99
C ASP A 55 1.84 2.09 -19.60
N GLY A 56 2.39 2.36 -18.42
CA GLY A 56 2.59 3.71 -17.87
C GLY A 56 1.36 4.31 -17.20
N ARG A 57 0.22 3.61 -17.22
CA ARG A 57 -1.00 4.09 -16.54
C ARG A 57 -0.78 4.11 -15.02
N ARG A 58 -1.28 5.14 -14.36
CA ARG A 58 -1.33 5.24 -12.89
C ARG A 58 -2.71 4.84 -12.39
N GLU A 59 -2.73 4.01 -11.36
CA GLU A 59 -3.95 3.62 -10.65
C GLU A 59 -3.69 3.69 -9.15
N VAL A 60 -4.68 4.10 -8.36
CA VAL A 60 -4.58 3.99 -6.90
C VAL A 60 -4.45 2.52 -6.52
N PHE A 61 -3.59 2.21 -5.55
CA PHE A 61 -3.46 0.86 -5.01
C PHE A 61 -4.82 0.39 -4.46
N ASP A 62 -5.29 -0.76 -4.96
CA ASP A 62 -6.53 -1.39 -4.54
C ASP A 62 -6.19 -2.76 -3.91
N ARG A 63 -6.30 -2.81 -2.58
CA ARG A 63 -6.13 -4.01 -1.76
C ARG A 63 -6.99 -5.18 -2.27
N ASN A 64 -8.24 -4.93 -2.61
CA ASN A 64 -9.19 -5.94 -3.06
C ASN A 64 -8.85 -6.46 -4.46
N LYS A 65 -8.24 -5.63 -5.32
CA LYS A 65 -7.71 -6.07 -6.62
C LYS A 65 -6.56 -7.06 -6.44
N LEU A 66 -5.65 -6.81 -5.50
CA LEU A 66 -4.56 -7.72 -5.20
C LEU A 66 -5.07 -9.04 -4.58
N LEU A 67 -5.96 -8.97 -3.59
CA LEU A 67 -6.56 -10.14 -2.95
C LEU A 67 -7.28 -11.05 -3.95
N ARG A 68 -8.06 -10.49 -4.87
CA ARG A 68 -8.71 -11.25 -5.95
C ARG A 68 -7.71 -11.99 -6.84
N GLY A 69 -6.57 -11.35 -7.14
CA GLY A 69 -5.48 -11.98 -7.88
C GLY A 69 -4.89 -13.19 -7.15
N LEU A 70 -4.69 -13.07 -5.84
CA LEU A 70 -4.20 -14.15 -4.98
C LEU A 70 -5.20 -15.30 -4.85
N ILE A 71 -6.49 -15.00 -4.62
CA ILE A 71 -7.55 -16.02 -4.55
C ILE A 71 -7.55 -16.87 -5.83
N LYS A 72 -7.43 -16.23 -6.99
CA LYS A 72 -7.37 -16.92 -8.28
C LYS A 72 -6.10 -17.79 -8.41
N ALA A 73 -4.96 -17.32 -7.93
CA ALA A 73 -3.73 -18.11 -7.94
C ALA A 73 -3.81 -19.33 -7.01
N CYS A 74 -4.45 -19.18 -5.85
CA CYS A 74 -4.63 -20.22 -4.83
C CYS A 74 -5.86 -21.11 -5.04
N GLU A 75 -6.54 -21.03 -6.19
CA GLU A 75 -7.75 -21.82 -6.43
C GLU A 75 -7.46 -23.33 -6.34
N LYS A 76 -8.25 -24.06 -5.55
CA LYS A 76 -8.06 -25.50 -5.24
C LYS A 76 -6.74 -25.84 -4.55
N ARG A 77 -6.13 -24.86 -3.84
CA ARG A 77 -4.97 -25.07 -2.96
C ARG A 77 -5.41 -25.06 -1.48
N PRO A 78 -4.67 -25.69 -0.56
CA PRO A 78 -4.97 -25.68 0.87
C PRO A 78 -4.55 -24.35 1.54
N THR A 79 -4.93 -23.22 0.95
CA THR A 79 -4.61 -21.88 1.48
C THR A 79 -5.90 -21.19 1.93
N THR A 80 -5.96 -20.80 3.20
CA THR A 80 -7.14 -20.12 3.75
C THR A 80 -7.19 -18.66 3.33
N LEU A 81 -8.40 -18.09 3.26
CA LEU A 81 -8.59 -16.67 2.96
C LEU A 81 -7.83 -15.77 3.95
N ALA A 82 -7.83 -16.12 5.24
CA ALA A 82 -7.13 -15.38 6.27
C ALA A 82 -5.61 -15.27 6.02
N VAL A 83 -4.99 -16.32 5.46
CA VAL A 83 -3.57 -16.28 5.09
C VAL A 83 -3.35 -15.31 3.93
N LEU A 84 -4.25 -15.28 2.95
CA LEU A 84 -4.17 -14.36 1.81
C LEU A 84 -4.39 -12.90 2.24
N GLU A 85 -5.37 -12.65 3.11
CA GLU A 85 -5.61 -11.32 3.68
C GLU A 85 -4.38 -10.82 4.44
N LYS A 86 -3.79 -11.67 5.28
CA LYS A 86 -2.55 -11.33 6.00
C LYS A 86 -1.41 -11.03 5.04
N LEU A 87 -1.23 -11.82 3.99
CA LEU A 87 -0.20 -11.57 2.98
C LEU A 87 -0.41 -10.20 2.31
N VAL A 88 -1.65 -9.87 1.95
CA VAL A 88 -1.99 -8.58 1.35
C VAL A 88 -1.71 -7.42 2.32
N ASP A 89 -2.05 -7.57 3.60
CA ASP A 89 -1.81 -6.54 4.62
C ASP A 89 -0.32 -6.30 4.82
N GLU A 90 0.50 -7.36 4.81
CA GLU A 90 1.95 -7.23 4.87
C GLU A 90 2.52 -6.51 3.64
N VAL A 91 2.05 -6.86 2.43
CA VAL A 91 2.46 -6.16 1.20
C VAL A 91 2.07 -4.69 1.26
N GLU A 92 0.82 -4.37 1.61
CA GLU A 92 0.36 -2.99 1.72
C GLU A 92 1.18 -2.19 2.74
N LYS A 93 1.48 -2.81 3.90
CA LYS A 93 2.31 -2.19 4.93
C LYS A 93 3.72 -1.90 4.43
N GLU A 94 4.36 -2.85 3.75
CA GLU A 94 5.70 -2.65 3.20
C GLU A 94 5.71 -1.58 2.10
N LEU A 95 4.71 -1.57 1.21
CA LEU A 95 4.56 -0.54 0.17
C LEU A 95 4.39 0.87 0.78
N ARG A 96 3.63 1.00 1.88
CA ARG A 96 3.49 2.29 2.58
C ARG A 96 4.75 2.71 3.31
N ASN A 97 5.57 1.75 3.74
CA ASN A 97 6.83 2.02 4.45
C ASN A 97 7.97 2.45 3.54
N THR A 98 7.90 2.25 2.22
CA THR A 98 8.94 2.73 1.30
C THR A 98 9.00 4.26 1.21
N MET A 99 7.96 4.96 1.69
CA MET A 99 7.75 6.41 1.55
C MET A 99 7.64 6.90 0.09
N ASP A 100 7.59 5.97 -0.87
CA ASP A 100 7.36 6.29 -2.28
C ASP A 100 5.88 6.50 -2.54
N GLN A 101 5.56 7.59 -3.25
CA GLN A 101 4.18 7.87 -3.67
C GLN A 101 3.76 7.07 -4.89
N GLU A 102 4.72 6.71 -5.76
CA GLU A 102 4.50 5.94 -6.98
C GLU A 102 5.35 4.67 -6.97
N ILE A 103 4.69 3.51 -7.03
CA ILE A 103 5.36 2.21 -7.06
C ILE A 103 4.97 1.47 -8.34
N THR A 104 5.93 0.85 -9.01
CA THR A 104 5.62 0.10 -10.23
C THR A 104 4.87 -1.20 -9.90
N SER A 105 4.02 -1.67 -10.83
CA SER A 105 3.38 -2.98 -10.67
C SER A 105 4.38 -4.14 -10.58
N GLN A 106 5.62 -3.93 -11.04
CA GLN A 106 6.75 -4.87 -10.92
C GLN A 106 7.16 -5.08 -9.49
N VAL A 107 7.41 -4.00 -8.77
CA VAL A 107 7.77 -4.08 -7.35
C VAL A 107 6.66 -4.77 -6.57
N VAL A 108 5.39 -4.40 -6.77
CA VAL A 108 4.25 -5.06 -6.09
C VAL A 108 4.20 -6.55 -6.41
N GLY A 109 4.36 -6.92 -7.68
CA GLY A 109 4.33 -8.32 -8.12
C GLY A 109 5.45 -9.14 -7.49
N GLU A 110 6.65 -8.58 -7.40
CA GLU A 110 7.83 -9.23 -6.80
C GLU A 110 7.64 -9.47 -5.30
N MET A 111 7.18 -8.46 -4.55
CA MET A 111 6.89 -8.60 -3.11
C MET A 111 5.83 -9.68 -2.86
N VAL A 112 4.77 -9.69 -3.67
CA VAL A 112 3.71 -10.71 -3.57
C VAL A 112 4.26 -12.09 -3.89
N MET A 113 5.08 -12.21 -4.93
CA MET A 113 5.72 -13.47 -5.32
C MET A 113 6.64 -14.02 -4.21
N GLU A 114 7.45 -13.17 -3.59
CA GLU A 114 8.35 -13.57 -2.50
C GLU A 114 7.58 -14.15 -1.30
N LYS A 115 6.53 -13.45 -0.85
CA LYS A 115 5.68 -13.92 0.25
C LYS A 115 4.86 -15.15 -0.14
N LEU A 116 4.28 -15.17 -1.33
CA LEU A 116 3.42 -16.27 -1.79
C LEU A 116 4.22 -17.57 -1.95
N ARG A 117 5.50 -17.48 -2.32
CA ARG A 117 6.40 -18.63 -2.41
C ARG A 117 6.53 -19.38 -1.07
N GLN A 118 6.53 -18.65 0.05
CA GLN A 118 6.59 -19.24 1.40
C GLN A 118 5.24 -19.87 1.82
N VAL A 119 4.15 -19.48 1.18
CA VAL A 119 2.80 -19.97 1.47
C VAL A 119 2.46 -21.20 0.64
N ASP A 120 2.64 -21.12 -0.69
CA ASP A 120 2.34 -22.20 -1.62
C ASP A 120 3.08 -22.02 -2.95
N GLU A 121 3.98 -22.95 -3.26
CA GLU A 121 4.82 -22.89 -4.47
C GLU A 121 4.00 -22.98 -5.77
N VAL A 122 2.90 -23.74 -5.78
CA VAL A 122 2.06 -23.89 -6.97
C VAL A 122 1.27 -22.60 -7.22
N ALA A 123 0.76 -21.97 -6.17
CA ALA A 123 0.12 -20.67 -6.24
C ALA A 123 1.12 -19.60 -6.70
N TYR A 124 2.36 -19.62 -6.20
CA TYR A 124 3.44 -18.77 -6.70
C TYR A 124 3.61 -18.93 -8.22
N VAL A 125 3.73 -20.16 -8.72
CA VAL A 125 3.93 -20.40 -10.16
C VAL A 125 2.76 -19.87 -10.99
N ARG A 126 1.52 -20.05 -10.51
CA ARG A 126 0.31 -19.51 -11.15
C ARG A 126 0.23 -18.00 -11.12
N PHE A 127 0.65 -17.38 -10.02
CA PHE A 127 0.68 -15.93 -9.91
C PHE A 127 1.76 -15.35 -10.83
N ALA A 128 2.95 -15.95 -10.82
CA ALA A 128 4.08 -15.57 -11.67
C ALA A 128 3.75 -15.68 -13.17
N SER A 129 2.93 -16.65 -13.58
CA SER A 129 2.55 -16.80 -14.98
C SER A 129 1.76 -15.62 -15.54
N VAL A 130 0.84 -15.08 -14.74
CA VAL A 130 0.09 -13.86 -15.09
C VAL A 130 1.00 -12.65 -15.05
N TYR A 131 1.85 -12.57 -14.02
CA TYR A 131 2.68 -11.38 -13.77
C TYR A 131 3.81 -11.22 -14.79
N ARG A 132 4.59 -12.28 -15.02
CA ARG A 132 5.74 -12.27 -15.93
C ARG A 132 5.37 -12.46 -17.40
N GLN A 133 4.10 -12.77 -17.69
CA GLN A 133 3.60 -13.00 -19.05
C GLN A 133 4.58 -13.85 -19.86
N PHE A 134 4.89 -15.05 -19.37
CA PHE A 134 5.86 -15.91 -20.03
C PHE A 134 5.42 -16.11 -21.49
N THR A 135 6.19 -15.55 -22.41
CA THR A 135 5.93 -15.64 -23.85
C THR A 135 6.28 -17.03 -24.38
N ASP A 136 7.03 -17.82 -23.62
CA ASP A 136 7.56 -19.13 -24.00
C ASP A 136 7.52 -20.09 -22.80
N ALA A 137 7.08 -21.32 -23.06
CA ALA A 137 7.07 -22.42 -22.12
C ALA A 137 8.48 -22.72 -21.56
N HIS A 138 9.55 -22.50 -22.33
CA HIS A 138 10.92 -22.70 -21.85
C HIS A 138 11.29 -21.76 -20.70
N LYS A 139 10.88 -20.49 -20.78
CA LYS A 139 11.12 -19.52 -19.69
C LYS A 139 10.36 -19.90 -18.41
N PHE A 140 9.19 -20.52 -18.57
CA PHE A 140 8.42 -21.02 -17.45
C PHE A 140 9.10 -22.22 -16.79
N ILE A 141 9.59 -23.19 -17.58
CA ILE A 141 10.34 -24.35 -17.07
C ILE A 141 11.60 -23.91 -16.34
N GLN A 142 12.37 -22.97 -16.91
CA GLN A 142 13.57 -22.44 -16.26
C GLN A 142 13.26 -21.80 -14.89
N GLU A 143 12.11 -21.13 -14.75
CA GLU A 143 11.73 -20.54 -13.48
C GLU A 143 11.33 -21.60 -12.45
N ILE A 144 10.65 -22.68 -12.88
CA ILE A 144 10.38 -23.85 -12.04
C ILE A 144 11.68 -24.51 -11.59
N GLU A 145 12.65 -24.68 -12.49
CA GLU A 145 13.95 -25.27 -12.15
C GLU A 145 14.71 -24.45 -11.11
N LYS A 146 14.69 -23.11 -11.21
CA LYS A 146 15.29 -22.24 -10.18
C LYS A 146 14.59 -22.40 -8.83
N LEU A 147 13.27 -22.53 -8.83
CA LEU A 147 12.46 -22.75 -7.64
C LEU A 147 12.87 -24.06 -6.94
N ILE A 148 12.97 -25.16 -7.70
CA ILE A 148 13.39 -26.47 -7.19
C ILE A 148 14.82 -26.42 -6.64
N LYS A 149 15.77 -25.81 -7.36
CA LYS A 149 17.18 -25.72 -6.93
C LYS A 149 17.35 -24.92 -5.64
N SER A 150 16.60 -23.83 -5.49
CA SER A 150 16.67 -22.98 -4.29
C SER A 150 16.07 -23.65 -3.04
N ASN A 151 15.17 -24.62 -3.21
CA ASN A 151 14.69 -25.47 -2.09
C ASN A 151 15.66 -26.61 -1.74
N THR A 152 16.54 -27.02 -2.65
CA THR A 152 17.50 -28.12 -2.40
C THR A 152 18.76 -27.62 -1.67
N SER A 153 18.87 -26.30 -1.45
CA SER A 153 20.02 -25.65 -0.82
C SER A 153 19.76 -25.22 0.63
N GLN A 154 18.68 -25.72 1.24
CA GLN A 154 18.34 -25.62 2.67
C GLN A 154 18.23 -27.02 3.26
#